data_AF-A0A6J3LQP7-F1
#
_entry.id   AF-A0A6J3LQP7-F1
#
_cell.length_a   1.000
_cell.length_b   1.000
_cell.length_c   1.000
_cell.angle_alpha   90.00
_cell.angle_beta   90.00
_cell.angle_gamma   90.00
#
_symmetry.space_group_name_H-M   'P 1'
#
loop_
_entity.id
_entity.type
_entity.pdbx_description
1 polymer ?
#
loop_
_entity_poly.entity_id
_entity_poly.type
_entity_poly.pdbx_seq_one_letter_code
_entity_poly.pdbx_strand_id
1 'polypeptide(L)'
;MRSSKHEPAPDLLLQAFNQALRPYNDKVENLENEIHDLKAYIDQLEAQQRDVHAWIDKRGLRPDVPPSIAAQMDSASHASSPTHAAATLNAQLDRKITIVNFDLHRLQDDLNDSLPTPSFSACMLKFLPDIARLTALPSGPRYAFDLLLKLGGNLNSHGGLEAGDEEDRKERRAFYARLDDSMVGVVEGRFAEEAAEWSVGREIKRIEKTGAYLRNWGVEPYFPRTLQAMREGSAAHGVNTSGSAPTNPAASAAQSSNPAGGATSPPGY
;
A
#
# COMPACT_ATOMS: atom_id res chain seq x y z
N MET A 1 0.68 -37.85 -93.59
CA MET A 1 1.04 -38.42 -92.27
C MET A 1 0.42 -37.53 -91.19
N ARG A 2 -0.49 -38.08 -90.38
CA ARG A 2 -1.18 -37.35 -89.30
C ARG A 2 -0.25 -37.28 -88.09
N SER A 3 0.03 -36.07 -87.60
CA SER A 3 0.77 -35.85 -86.35
C SER A 3 -0.21 -36.03 -85.18
N SER A 4 -0.04 -37.12 -84.43
CA SER A 4 -0.79 -37.40 -83.20
C SER A 4 -0.24 -36.53 -82.07
N LYS A 5 -0.98 -35.49 -81.67
CA LYS A 5 -0.79 -34.80 -80.39
C LYS A 5 -0.93 -35.83 -79.26
N HIS A 6 0.17 -36.16 -78.59
CA HIS A 6 0.11 -36.80 -77.28
C HIS A 6 -0.29 -35.72 -76.27
N GLU A 7 -1.57 -35.71 -75.87
CA GLU A 7 -1.95 -35.11 -74.60
C GLU A 7 -1.34 -36.00 -73.49
N PRO A 8 -0.63 -35.43 -72.51
CA PRO A 8 -0.17 -36.21 -71.37
C PRO A 8 -1.40 -36.75 -70.64
N ALA A 9 -1.50 -38.08 -70.52
CA ALA A 9 -2.58 -38.71 -69.78
C ALA A 9 -2.64 -38.09 -68.36
N PRO A 10 -3.83 -37.77 -67.84
CA PRO A 10 -3.97 -37.13 -66.55
C PRO A 10 -3.32 -38.02 -65.48
N ASP A 11 -2.48 -37.42 -64.64
CA ASP A 11 -1.80 -38.11 -63.55
C ASP A 11 -2.82 -38.52 -62.48
N LEU A 12 -3.48 -39.67 -62.72
CA LEU A 12 -4.57 -40.20 -61.90
C LEU A 12 -4.13 -40.45 -60.45
N LEU A 13 -2.85 -40.75 -60.23
CA LEU A 13 -2.28 -40.91 -58.89
C LEU A 13 -2.17 -39.57 -58.18
N LEU A 14 -1.67 -38.54 -58.86
CA LEU A 14 -1.64 -37.18 -58.32
C LEU A 14 -3.05 -36.64 -58.06
N GLN A 15 -4.01 -36.93 -58.94
CA GLN A 15 -5.40 -36.54 -58.77
C GLN A 15 -6.05 -37.24 -57.57
N ALA A 16 -5.87 -38.56 -57.43
CA ALA A 16 -6.38 -39.33 -56.31
C ALA A 16 -5.73 -38.91 -54.98
N PHE A 17 -4.43 -38.63 -54.99
CA PHE A 17 -3.69 -38.12 -53.83
C PHE A 17 -4.20 -36.74 -53.40
N ASN A 18 -4.34 -35.79 -54.34
CA ASN A 18 -4.91 -34.48 -54.06
C ASN A 18 -6.35 -34.55 -53.55
N GLN A 19 -7.14 -35.51 -54.06
CA GLN A 19 -8.52 -35.71 -53.62
C GLN A 19 -8.61 -36.36 -52.23
N ALA A 20 -7.63 -37.20 -51.86
CA ALA A 20 -7.49 -37.74 -50.51
C ALA A 20 -6.96 -36.72 -49.49
N LEU A 21 -6.20 -35.70 -49.93
CA LEU A 21 -5.72 -34.61 -49.08
C LEU A 21 -6.78 -33.56 -48.76
N ARG A 22 -7.78 -33.35 -49.63
CA ARG A 22 -8.83 -32.33 -49.44
C ARG A 22 -9.51 -32.39 -48.05
N PRO A 23 -9.99 -33.54 -47.55
CA PRO A 23 -10.63 -33.60 -46.23
C PRO A 23 -9.70 -33.19 -45.08
N TYR A 24 -8.39 -33.42 -45.22
CA TYR A 24 -7.40 -33.00 -44.23
C TYR A 24 -7.13 -31.50 -44.30
N ASN A 25 -7.04 -30.93 -45.51
CA ASN A 25 -6.93 -29.48 -45.69
C ASN A 25 -8.17 -28.75 -45.17
N ASP A 26 -9.37 -29.23 -45.49
CA ASP A 26 -10.63 -28.69 -44.98
C ASP A 26 -10.67 -28.75 -43.45
N LYS A 27 -10.15 -29.84 -42.86
CA LYS A 27 -10.03 -29.97 -41.40
C LYS A 27 -9.02 -28.99 -40.80
N VAL A 28 -7.89 -28.76 -41.47
CA VAL A 28 -6.88 -27.78 -41.04
C VAL A 28 -7.48 -26.38 -41.08
N GLU A 29 -8.11 -25.97 -42.18
CA GLU A 29 -8.76 -24.65 -42.29
C GLU A 29 -9.85 -24.47 -41.22
N ASN A 30 -10.65 -25.50 -40.94
CA ASN A 30 -11.65 -25.44 -39.87
C ASN A 30 -11.02 -25.27 -38.49
N LEU A 31 -9.94 -25.99 -38.19
CA LEU A 31 -9.23 -25.86 -36.91
C LEU A 31 -8.52 -24.51 -36.79
N GLU A 32 -7.98 -23.96 -37.88
CA GLU A 32 -7.37 -22.62 -37.89
C GLU A 32 -8.40 -21.54 -37.60
N ASN A 33 -9.60 -21.64 -38.20
CA ASN A 33 -10.72 -20.75 -37.90
C ASN A 33 -11.18 -20.88 -36.44
N GLU A 34 -11.31 -22.11 -35.93
CA GLU A 34 -11.68 -22.34 -34.52
C GLU A 34 -10.65 -21.76 -33.55
N ILE A 35 -9.35 -21.95 -33.83
CA ILE A 35 -8.26 -21.36 -33.03
C ILE A 35 -8.32 -19.83 -33.07
N HIS A 36 -8.63 -19.24 -34.22
CA HIS A 36 -8.77 -17.80 -34.34
C HIS A 36 -9.95 -17.28 -33.49
N ASP A 37 -11.10 -17.93 -33.55
CA ASP A 37 -12.29 -17.56 -32.76
C ASP A 37 -12.03 -17.72 -31.26
N LEU A 38 -11.35 -18.79 -30.85
CA LEU A 38 -10.96 -18.99 -29.45
C LEU A 38 -10.01 -17.91 -28.94
N LYS A 39 -9.05 -17.46 -29.77
CA LYS A 39 -8.15 -16.34 -29.41
C LYS A 39 -8.94 -15.04 -29.24
N ALA A 40 -9.83 -14.72 -30.17
CA ALA A 40 -10.67 -13.53 -30.06
C ALA A 40 -11.56 -13.56 -28.80
N TYR A 41 -12.07 -14.74 -28.44
CA TYR A 41 -12.85 -14.92 -27.22
C TYR A 41 -12.01 -14.75 -25.95
N ILE A 42 -10.77 -15.27 -25.93
CA ILE A 42 -9.83 -15.06 -24.82
C ILE A 42 -9.53 -13.56 -24.65
N ASP A 43 -9.23 -12.85 -25.73
CA ASP A 43 -8.96 -11.40 -25.70
C ASP A 43 -10.14 -10.61 -25.12
N GLN A 44 -11.38 -11.02 -25.48
CA GLN A 44 -12.60 -10.44 -24.93
C GLN A 44 -12.74 -10.71 -23.42
N LEU A 45 -12.47 -11.93 -22.96
CA LEU A 45 -12.52 -12.29 -21.54
C LEU A 45 -11.47 -11.53 -20.73
N GLU A 46 -10.25 -11.38 -21.24
CA GLU A 46 -9.20 -10.60 -20.59
C GLU A 46 -9.57 -9.11 -20.50
N ALA A 47 -10.21 -8.56 -21.54
CA ALA A 47 -10.71 -7.20 -21.50
C ALA A 47 -11.79 -7.03 -20.41
N GLN A 48 -12.75 -7.94 -20.33
CA GLN A 48 -13.77 -7.93 -19.28
C GLN A 48 -13.15 -8.07 -17.87
N GLN A 49 -12.15 -8.94 -17.71
CA GLN A 49 -11.45 -9.08 -16.43
C GLN A 49 -10.77 -7.77 -16.02
N ARG A 50 -10.07 -7.09 -16.94
CA ARG A 50 -9.45 -5.78 -16.68
C ARG A 50 -10.48 -4.73 -16.27
N ASP A 51 -11.63 -4.68 -16.94
CA ASP A 51 -12.71 -3.75 -16.61
C ASP A 51 -13.28 -4.00 -15.20
N VAL A 52 -13.45 -5.27 -14.82
CA VAL A 52 -13.88 -5.63 -13.46
C VAL A 52 -12.84 -5.22 -12.43
N HIS A 53 -11.55 -5.48 -12.65
CA HIS A 53 -10.48 -5.06 -11.74
C HIS A 53 -10.44 -3.53 -11.59
N ALA A 54 -10.53 -2.79 -12.70
CA ALA A 54 -10.58 -1.33 -12.67
C ALA A 54 -11.82 -0.80 -11.93
N TRP A 55 -12.97 -1.47 -12.08
CA TRP A 55 -14.18 -1.13 -11.34
C TRP A 55 -14.03 -1.38 -9.83
N ILE A 56 -13.42 -2.50 -9.42
CA ILE A 56 -13.11 -2.80 -8.01
C ILE A 56 -12.23 -1.71 -7.42
N ASP A 57 -11.15 -1.33 -8.13
CA ASP A 57 -10.23 -0.29 -7.66
C ASP A 57 -10.91 1.07 -7.55
N LYS A 58 -11.74 1.45 -8.54
CA LYS A 58 -12.53 2.69 -8.51
C LYS A 58 -13.51 2.73 -7.34
N ARG A 59 -14.06 1.58 -6.95
CA ARG A 59 -15.00 1.46 -5.82
C ARG A 59 -14.32 1.35 -4.46
N GLY A 60 -13.00 1.18 -4.41
CA GLY A 60 -12.28 1.03 -3.15
C GLY A 60 -12.48 -0.33 -2.47
N LEU A 61 -12.83 -1.35 -3.25
CA LEU A 61 -13.22 -2.67 -2.76
C LEU A 61 -12.06 -3.67 -2.71
N ARG A 62 -10.83 -3.27 -3.05
CA ARG A 62 -9.67 -4.16 -3.10
C ARG A 62 -9.32 -4.83 -1.76
N PRO A 63 -9.59 -4.23 -0.58
CA PRO A 63 -9.46 -4.95 0.69
C PRO A 63 -10.58 -5.97 0.95
N ASP A 64 -11.74 -5.82 0.29
CA ASP A 64 -12.92 -6.66 0.55
C ASP A 64 -13.05 -7.83 -0.44
N VAL A 65 -12.23 -7.87 -1.49
CA VAL A 65 -12.28 -8.97 -2.46
C VAL A 65 -11.69 -10.26 -1.89
N PRO A 66 -12.17 -11.44 -2.33
CA PRO A 66 -11.59 -12.72 -1.96
C PRO A 66 -10.08 -12.81 -2.23
N PRO A 67 -9.31 -13.56 -1.42
CA PRO A 67 -7.86 -13.67 -1.55
C PRO A 67 -7.37 -14.10 -2.94
N SER A 68 -8.11 -14.95 -3.64
CA SER A 68 -7.78 -15.39 -5.00
C SER A 68 -7.84 -14.24 -6.02
N ILE A 69 -8.86 -13.38 -5.92
CA ILE A 69 -9.02 -12.20 -6.79
C ILE A 69 -7.98 -11.14 -6.40
N ALA A 70 -7.76 -10.92 -5.10
CA ALA A 70 -6.72 -10.05 -4.59
C ALA A 70 -5.34 -10.40 -5.18
N ALA A 71 -4.94 -11.67 -5.13
CA ALA A 71 -3.67 -12.14 -5.67
C ALA A 71 -3.55 -11.91 -7.19
N GLN A 72 -4.63 -12.12 -7.94
CA GLN A 72 -4.67 -11.84 -9.38
C GLN A 72 -4.54 -10.35 -9.66
N MET A 73 -5.25 -9.49 -8.93
CA MET A 73 -5.18 -8.04 -9.09
C MET A 73 -3.79 -7.50 -8.74
N ASP A 74 -3.17 -8.01 -7.69
CA ASP A 74 -1.81 -7.63 -7.28
C ASP A 74 -0.80 -8.04 -8.35
N SER A 75 -0.88 -9.29 -8.84
CA SER A 75 0.00 -9.81 -9.90
C SER A 75 -0.19 -9.10 -11.25
N ALA A 76 -1.43 -8.86 -11.67
CA ALA A 76 -1.74 -8.20 -12.95
C ALA A 76 -1.30 -6.73 -12.95
N SER A 77 -1.42 -6.04 -11.81
CA SER A 77 -0.96 -4.66 -11.66
C SER A 77 0.56 -4.56 -11.81
N HIS A 78 1.33 -5.57 -11.39
CA HIS A 78 2.78 -5.60 -11.59
C HIS A 78 3.19 -5.61 -13.06
N ALA A 79 2.38 -6.20 -13.95
CA ALA A 79 2.67 -6.24 -15.38
C ALA A 79 2.58 -4.85 -16.05
N SER A 80 1.74 -3.94 -15.52
CA SER A 80 1.59 -2.58 -16.05
C SER A 80 2.44 -1.54 -15.32
N SER A 81 2.61 -1.67 -14.00
CA SER A 81 3.53 -0.86 -13.21
C SER A 81 3.87 -1.54 -11.87
N PRO A 82 5.15 -1.72 -11.53
CA PRO A 82 5.56 -2.45 -10.33
C PRO A 82 4.97 -1.92 -9.02
N THR A 83 4.65 -0.64 -8.93
CA THR A 83 4.18 0.01 -7.69
C THR A 83 2.67 0.28 -7.65
N HIS A 84 1.96 0.03 -8.75
CA HIS A 84 0.56 0.41 -8.89
C HIS A 84 -0.36 -0.33 -7.89
N ALA A 85 -0.12 -1.62 -7.68
CA ALA A 85 -0.87 -2.42 -6.71
C ALA A 85 -0.78 -1.83 -5.29
N ALA A 86 0.45 -1.55 -4.84
CA ALA A 86 0.74 -1.02 -3.51
C ALA A 86 0.13 0.38 -3.33
N ALA A 87 0.32 1.28 -4.30
CA ALA A 87 -0.23 2.63 -4.23
C ALA A 87 -1.77 2.64 -4.17
N THR A 88 -2.42 1.82 -5.00
CA THR A 88 -3.88 1.71 -5.05
C THR A 88 -4.43 1.10 -3.77
N LEU A 89 -3.85 0.00 -3.28
CA LEU A 89 -4.27 -0.62 -2.02
C LEU A 89 -4.08 0.33 -0.84
N ASN A 90 -2.93 1.03 -0.77
CA ASN A 90 -2.66 2.04 0.25
C ASN A 90 -3.72 3.15 0.28
N ALA A 91 -4.03 3.73 -0.88
CA ALA A 91 -5.04 4.80 -0.96
C ALA A 91 -6.43 4.35 -0.47
N GLN A 92 -6.80 3.09 -0.76
CA GLN A 92 -8.06 2.53 -0.31
C GLN A 92 -8.06 2.25 1.20
N LEU A 93 -6.97 1.69 1.73
CA LEU A 93 -6.82 1.47 3.18
C LEU A 93 -6.81 2.77 3.96
N ASP A 94 -6.07 3.79 3.51
CA ASP A 94 -6.01 5.09 4.14
C ASP A 94 -7.40 5.74 4.24
N ARG A 95 -8.16 5.69 3.15
CA ARG A 95 -9.55 6.17 3.11
C ARG A 95 -10.44 5.39 4.07
N LYS A 96 -10.37 4.06 4.09
CA LYS A 96 -11.18 3.23 4.99
C LYS A 96 -10.84 3.49 6.46
N ILE A 97 -9.56 3.56 6.82
CA ILE A 97 -9.11 3.89 8.17
C ILE A 97 -9.66 5.26 8.59
N THR A 98 -9.61 6.24 7.69
CA THR A 98 -10.14 7.59 7.96
C THR A 98 -11.65 7.56 8.21
N ILE A 99 -12.41 6.86 7.37
CA ILE A 99 -13.86 6.71 7.51
C ILE A 99 -14.21 6.02 8.84
N VAL A 100 -13.58 4.88 9.13
CA VAL A 100 -13.83 4.15 10.38
C VAL A 100 -13.48 5.00 11.60
N ASN A 101 -12.37 5.75 11.56
CA ASN A 101 -12.02 6.65 12.66
C ASN A 101 -13.06 7.76 12.86
N PHE A 102 -13.56 8.35 11.77
CA PHE A 102 -14.63 9.34 11.82
C PHE A 102 -15.94 8.74 12.37
N ASP A 103 -16.33 7.57 11.91
CA ASP A 103 -17.54 6.88 12.36
C ASP A 103 -17.47 6.53 13.85
N LEU A 104 -16.29 6.13 14.35
CA LEU A 104 -16.07 5.88 15.78
C LEU A 104 -16.21 7.15 16.61
N HIS A 105 -15.65 8.28 16.17
CA HIS A 105 -15.85 9.56 16.86
C HIS A 105 -17.30 10.04 16.81
N ARG A 106 -17.97 9.88 15.67
CA ARG A 106 -19.39 10.19 15.56
C ARG A 106 -20.23 9.33 16.51
N LEU A 107 -19.91 8.04 16.63
CA LEU A 107 -20.59 7.16 17.57
C LEU A 107 -20.38 7.59 19.02
N GLN A 108 -19.20 8.11 19.38
CA GLN A 108 -18.97 8.69 20.70
C GLN A 108 -19.85 9.91 20.95
N ASP A 109 -19.91 10.82 19.98
CA ASP A 109 -20.75 12.01 20.04
C ASP A 109 -22.24 11.63 20.19
N ASP A 110 -22.71 10.64 19.42
CA ASP A 110 -24.09 10.15 19.45
C ASP A 110 -24.42 9.46 20.79
N LEU A 111 -23.46 8.76 21.41
CA LEU A 111 -23.61 8.15 22.74
C LEU A 111 -23.48 9.17 23.87
N ASN A 112 -22.97 10.37 23.60
CA ASN A 112 -22.55 11.36 24.58
C ASN A 112 -21.62 10.75 25.67
N ASP A 113 -20.83 9.76 25.26
CA ASP A 113 -19.91 9.00 26.11
C ASP A 113 -18.71 8.50 25.30
N SER A 114 -17.60 8.25 25.98
CA SER A 114 -16.41 7.66 25.38
C SER A 114 -16.63 6.18 25.06
N LEU A 115 -16.28 5.77 23.84
CA LEU A 115 -16.19 4.35 23.51
C LEU A 115 -15.11 3.70 24.37
N PRO A 116 -15.33 2.48 24.89
CA PRO A 116 -14.28 1.75 25.57
C PRO A 116 -13.08 1.51 24.64
N THR A 117 -11.87 1.74 25.15
CA THR A 117 -10.63 1.52 24.39
C THR A 117 -10.52 0.12 23.75
N PRO A 118 -10.96 -0.99 24.38
CA PRO A 118 -10.98 -2.30 23.73
C PRO A 118 -11.83 -2.35 22.45
N SER A 119 -12.94 -1.63 22.41
CA SER A 119 -13.82 -1.57 21.22
C SER A 119 -13.16 -0.78 20.09
N PHE A 120 -12.54 0.35 20.44
CA PHE A 120 -11.81 1.16 19.47
C PHE A 120 -10.58 0.42 18.93
N SER A 121 -9.77 -0.18 19.81
CA SER A 121 -8.58 -0.95 19.46
C SER A 121 -8.96 -2.10 18.53
N ALA A 122 -10.02 -2.86 18.83
CA ALA A 122 -10.51 -3.96 18.01
C ALA A 122 -10.91 -3.50 16.60
N CYS A 123 -11.55 -2.33 16.46
CA CYS A 123 -11.89 -1.78 15.14
C CYS A 123 -10.65 -1.41 14.33
N MET A 124 -9.63 -0.82 14.95
CA MET A 124 -8.38 -0.46 14.28
C MET A 124 -7.54 -1.69 13.91
N LEU A 125 -7.50 -2.72 14.74
CA LEU A 125 -6.72 -3.94 14.49
C LEU A 125 -7.23 -4.75 13.29
N LYS A 126 -8.47 -4.54 12.84
CA LYS A 126 -9.03 -5.20 11.64
C LYS A 126 -8.26 -4.87 10.36
N PHE A 127 -7.51 -3.76 10.33
CA PHE A 127 -6.72 -3.37 9.17
C PHE A 127 -5.36 -4.08 9.07
N LEU A 128 -4.89 -4.75 10.13
CA LEU A 128 -3.57 -5.38 10.14
C LEU A 128 -3.36 -6.43 9.04
N PRO A 129 -4.31 -7.34 8.73
CA PRO A 129 -4.13 -8.31 7.64
C PRO A 129 -3.93 -7.64 6.28
N ASP A 130 -4.67 -6.57 5.98
CA ASP A 130 -4.54 -5.85 4.72
C ASP A 130 -3.26 -5.01 4.65
N ILE A 131 -2.82 -4.45 5.79
CA ILE A 131 -1.52 -3.77 5.88
C ILE A 131 -0.37 -4.78 5.70
N ALA A 132 -0.51 -6.00 6.24
CA ALA A 132 0.47 -7.07 6.02
C ALA A 132 0.52 -7.47 4.53
N ARG A 133 -0.64 -7.60 3.87
CA ARG A 133 -0.71 -7.79 2.41
C ARG A 133 -0.03 -6.64 1.66
N LEU A 134 -0.32 -5.39 2.04
CA LEU A 134 0.32 -4.22 1.44
C LEU A 134 1.84 -4.30 1.59
N THR A 135 2.36 -4.69 2.75
CA THR A 135 3.79 -4.83 3.03
C THR A 135 4.47 -5.86 2.12
N ALA A 136 3.75 -6.92 1.71
CA ALA A 136 4.27 -7.94 0.81
C ALA A 136 4.33 -7.50 -0.65
N LEU A 137 3.73 -6.36 -1.01
CA LEU A 137 3.80 -5.79 -2.35
C LEU A 137 5.08 -4.96 -2.51
N PRO A 138 5.72 -4.97 -3.70
CA PRO A 138 6.77 -4.03 -4.06
C PRO A 138 6.42 -2.56 -3.76
N SER A 139 7.33 -1.86 -3.06
CA SER A 139 7.15 -0.49 -2.53
C SER A 139 6.05 -0.34 -1.48
N GLY A 140 5.44 -1.45 -1.08
CA GLY A 140 4.42 -1.55 -0.04
C GLY A 140 4.89 -1.23 1.37
N PRO A 141 6.09 -1.68 1.81
CA PRO A 141 6.59 -1.41 3.17
C PRO A 141 6.61 0.08 3.52
N ARG A 142 6.96 0.95 2.56
CA ARG A 142 6.92 2.40 2.76
C ARG A 142 5.52 2.90 3.15
N TYR A 143 4.48 2.45 2.44
CA TYR A 143 3.11 2.85 2.71
C TYR A 143 2.58 2.24 4.01
N ALA A 144 2.85 0.96 4.24
CA ALA A 144 2.43 0.23 5.44
C ALA A 144 2.97 0.89 6.72
N PHE A 145 4.21 1.42 6.68
CA PHE A 145 4.84 2.12 7.80
C PHE A 145 3.98 3.29 8.29
N ASP A 146 3.53 4.16 7.37
CA ASP A 146 2.72 5.32 7.73
C ASP A 146 1.31 4.93 8.19
N LEU A 147 0.70 3.90 7.59
CA LEU A 147 -0.61 3.39 8.02
C LEU A 147 -0.58 2.84 9.46
N LEU A 148 0.45 2.08 9.83
CA LEU A 148 0.59 1.57 11.21
C LEU A 148 0.76 2.71 12.22
N LEU A 149 1.56 3.73 11.90
CA LEU A 149 1.68 4.92 12.75
C LEU A 149 0.36 5.69 12.83
N LYS A 150 -0.43 5.74 11.76
CA LYS A 150 -1.76 6.35 11.75
C LYS A 150 -2.73 5.63 12.68
N LEU A 151 -2.74 4.29 12.69
CA LEU A 151 -3.56 3.52 13.64
C LEU A 151 -3.17 3.82 15.10
N GLY A 152 -1.87 3.91 15.39
CA GLY A 152 -1.36 4.35 16.69
C GLY A 152 -1.83 5.76 17.06
N GLY A 153 -1.72 6.70 16.11
CA GLY A 153 -2.18 8.07 16.28
C GLY A 153 -3.68 8.19 16.56
N ASN A 154 -4.51 7.43 15.85
CA ASN A 154 -5.96 7.41 16.05
C ASN A 154 -6.33 7.02 17.49
N LEU A 155 -5.64 6.02 18.07
CA LEU A 155 -5.86 5.64 19.46
C LEU A 155 -5.35 6.71 20.44
N ASN A 156 -4.25 7.40 20.13
CA ASN A 156 -3.75 8.49 20.97
C ASN A 156 -4.74 9.66 21.06
N SER A 157 -5.47 9.94 19.98
CA SER A 157 -6.54 10.95 19.95
C SER A 157 -7.87 10.47 20.54
N HIS A 158 -7.99 9.18 20.87
CA HIS A 158 -9.22 8.59 21.40
C HIS A 158 -9.27 8.61 22.93
N GLY A 159 -10.41 9.04 23.48
CA GLY A 159 -10.79 8.80 24.89
C GLY A 159 -10.04 9.62 25.94
N GLY A 160 -9.09 10.47 25.56
CA GLY A 160 -8.29 11.29 26.48
C GLY A 160 -7.34 10.46 27.37
N LEU A 161 -6.04 10.74 27.30
CA LEU A 161 -5.04 10.00 28.09
C LEU A 161 -5.14 10.27 29.61
N GLU A 162 -5.78 11.39 30.00
CA GLU A 162 -5.87 11.86 31.38
C GLU A 162 -6.90 11.09 32.21
N ALA A 163 -7.90 10.47 31.56
CA ALA A 163 -9.00 9.76 32.20
C ALA A 163 -8.80 8.24 32.28
N GLY A 164 -7.72 7.71 31.69
CA GLY A 164 -7.48 6.28 31.61
C GLY A 164 -7.09 5.66 32.96
N ASP A 165 -7.83 4.63 33.36
CA ASP A 165 -7.46 3.75 34.46
C ASP A 165 -6.37 2.73 34.05
N GLU A 166 -5.97 1.85 34.97
CA GLU A 166 -4.91 0.89 34.68
C GLU A 166 -5.33 -0.18 33.65
N GLU A 167 -6.62 -0.50 33.54
CA GLU A 167 -7.12 -1.41 32.51
C GLU A 167 -7.05 -0.77 31.11
N ASP A 168 -7.44 0.50 31.00
CA ASP A 168 -7.29 1.29 29.77
C ASP A 168 -5.83 1.35 29.32
N ARG A 169 -4.90 1.69 30.23
CA ARG A 169 -3.46 1.71 29.92
C ARG A 169 -2.94 0.34 29.50
N LYS A 170 -3.41 -0.72 30.14
CA LYS A 170 -3.04 -2.10 29.76
C LYS A 170 -3.52 -2.43 28.35
N GLU A 171 -4.75 -2.06 27.99
CA GLU A 171 -5.29 -2.27 26.65
C GLU A 171 -4.53 -1.45 25.59
N ARG A 172 -4.23 -0.17 25.87
CA ARG A 172 -3.40 0.66 24.99
C ARG A 172 -2.03 0.03 24.75
N ARG A 173 -1.37 -0.45 25.80
CA ARG A 173 -0.09 -1.16 25.69
C ARG A 173 -0.21 -2.43 24.85
N ALA A 174 -1.28 -3.21 25.03
CA ALA A 174 -1.53 -4.41 24.23
C ALA A 174 -1.75 -4.08 22.74
N PHE A 175 -2.46 -2.98 22.45
CA PHE A 175 -2.63 -2.49 21.10
C PHE A 175 -1.30 -2.09 20.46
N TYR A 176 -0.49 -1.26 21.13
CA TYR A 176 0.82 -0.86 20.58
C TYR A 176 1.77 -2.05 20.41
N ALA A 177 1.72 -3.06 21.30
CA ALA A 177 2.52 -4.26 21.14
C ALA A 177 2.18 -4.99 19.82
N ARG A 178 0.89 -5.12 19.47
CA ARG A 178 0.47 -5.72 18.18
C ARG A 178 0.90 -4.89 16.98
N LEU A 179 0.84 -3.56 17.08
CA LEU A 179 1.34 -2.69 16.03
C LEU A 179 2.86 -2.79 15.89
N ASP A 180 3.59 -2.86 17.00
CA ASP A 180 5.04 -3.01 17.04
C ASP A 180 5.48 -4.32 16.38
N ASP A 181 4.80 -5.43 16.69
CA ASP A 181 5.05 -6.73 16.07
C ASP A 181 4.87 -6.68 14.54
N SER A 182 3.82 -5.99 14.07
CA SER A 182 3.57 -5.83 12.63
C SER A 182 4.57 -4.90 11.96
N MET A 183 5.00 -3.85 12.67
CA MET A 183 5.90 -2.82 12.17
C MET A 183 7.34 -3.32 11.97
N VAL A 184 7.79 -4.31 12.76
CA VAL A 184 9.12 -4.90 12.57
C VAL A 184 9.30 -5.44 11.15
N GLY A 185 8.35 -6.25 10.66
CA GLY A 185 8.41 -6.80 9.29
C GLY A 185 8.34 -5.71 8.21
N VAL A 186 7.61 -4.62 8.49
CA VAL A 186 7.56 -3.45 7.60
C VAL A 186 8.91 -2.74 7.53
N VAL A 187 9.57 -2.54 8.66
CA VAL A 187 10.89 -1.91 8.73
C VAL A 187 11.93 -2.75 8.00
N GLU A 188 11.92 -4.06 8.19
CA GLU A 188 12.81 -4.99 7.48
C GLU A 188 12.60 -4.92 5.96
N GLY A 189 11.36 -4.99 5.50
CA GLY A 189 11.03 -4.86 4.07
C GLY A 189 11.43 -3.50 3.50
N ARG A 190 11.24 -2.41 4.27
CA ARG A 190 11.62 -1.07 3.84
C ARG A 190 13.13 -0.88 3.73
N PHE A 191 13.92 -1.46 4.62
CA PHE A 191 15.38 -1.48 4.44
C PHE A 191 15.79 -2.29 3.20
N ALA A 192 15.14 -3.43 2.94
CA ALA A 192 15.43 -4.25 1.77
C ALA A 192 15.19 -3.50 0.45
N GLU A 193 14.20 -2.61 0.38
CA GLU A 193 13.83 -1.89 -0.83
C GLU A 193 14.42 -0.47 -0.94
N GLU A 194 14.45 0.30 0.16
CA GLU A 194 14.67 1.76 0.13
C GLU A 194 15.76 2.24 1.11
N ALA A 195 16.68 1.37 1.57
CA ALA A 195 17.67 1.72 2.60
C ALA A 195 18.43 3.04 2.34
N ALA A 196 18.78 3.33 1.08
CA ALA A 196 19.57 4.52 0.73
C ALA A 196 18.78 5.84 0.79
N GLU A 197 17.47 5.81 0.53
CA GLU A 197 16.62 7.00 0.45
C GLU A 197 15.86 7.26 1.75
N TRP A 198 15.73 6.24 2.60
CA TRP A 198 14.94 6.33 3.81
C TRP A 198 15.66 7.10 4.93
N SER A 199 15.08 8.24 5.33
CA SER A 199 15.57 9.03 6.48
C SER A 199 15.18 8.42 7.84
N VAL A 200 15.66 7.21 8.13
CA VAL A 200 15.37 6.42 9.34
C VAL A 200 15.52 7.24 10.63
N GLY A 201 16.58 8.06 10.74
CA GLY A 201 16.84 8.86 11.93
C GLY A 201 15.76 9.90 12.24
N ARG A 202 15.02 10.39 11.23
CA ARG A 202 13.86 11.28 11.45
C ARG A 202 12.67 10.50 12.00
N GLU A 203 12.43 9.30 11.47
CA GLU A 203 11.33 8.44 11.91
C GLU A 203 11.56 7.89 13.32
N ILE A 204 12.81 7.52 13.68
CA ILE A 204 13.18 7.15 15.06
C ILE A 204 12.81 8.29 16.01
N LYS A 205 13.23 9.52 15.72
CA LYS A 205 12.93 10.69 16.55
C LYS A 205 11.42 10.96 16.65
N ARG A 206 10.67 10.75 15.57
CA ARG A 206 9.21 10.88 15.55
C ARG A 206 8.56 9.89 16.50
N ILE A 207 8.94 8.61 16.43
CA ILE A 207 8.41 7.55 17.30
C ILE A 207 8.79 7.80 18.76
N GLU A 208 10.05 8.14 19.04
CA GLU A 208 10.53 8.44 20.39
C GLU A 208 9.84 9.66 21.02
N LYS A 209 9.58 10.71 20.23
CA LYS A 209 8.84 11.89 20.69
C LYS A 209 7.42 11.52 21.14
N THR A 210 6.71 10.70 20.35
CA THR A 210 5.39 10.20 20.73
C THR A 210 5.47 9.30 21.96
N GLY A 211 6.45 8.39 22.02
CA GLY A 211 6.65 7.54 23.20
C GLY A 211 6.93 8.33 24.48
N ALA A 212 7.73 9.40 24.40
CA ALA A 212 7.99 10.28 25.54
C ALA A 212 6.73 11.01 26.01
N TYR A 213 5.88 11.45 25.08
CA TYR A 213 4.58 12.03 25.42
C TYR A 213 3.68 11.01 26.13
N LEU A 214 3.57 9.78 25.61
CA LEU A 214 2.74 8.72 26.18
C LEU A 214 3.24 8.22 27.55
N ARG A 215 4.56 8.25 27.78
CA ARG A 215 5.17 7.93 29.08
C ARG A 215 4.65 8.82 30.19
N ASN A 216 4.42 10.11 29.93
CA ASN A 216 3.88 11.04 30.93
C ASN A 216 2.49 10.62 31.42
N TRP A 217 1.80 9.76 30.66
CA TRP A 217 0.47 9.22 30.97
C TRP A 217 0.50 7.74 31.39
N GLY A 218 1.68 7.18 31.66
CA GLY A 218 1.85 5.78 32.08
C GLY A 218 1.64 4.76 30.95
N VAL A 219 1.60 5.20 29.69
CA VAL A 219 1.40 4.34 28.52
C VAL A 219 2.76 4.06 27.86
N GLU A 220 3.48 3.09 28.41
CA GLU A 220 4.77 2.63 27.89
C GLU A 220 4.93 1.10 28.00
N PRO A 221 5.68 0.45 27.10
CA PRO A 221 6.52 1.01 26.03
C PRO A 221 5.77 1.28 24.71
N TYR A 222 6.29 2.20 23.88
CA TYR A 222 5.75 2.56 22.56
C TYR A 222 6.74 2.16 21.46
N PHE A 223 6.40 1.13 20.67
CA PHE A 223 7.20 0.59 19.57
C PHE A 223 8.66 0.19 19.91
N PRO A 224 8.93 -0.51 21.04
CA PRO A 224 10.30 -0.84 21.44
C PRO A 224 11.05 -1.73 20.43
N ARG A 225 10.39 -2.74 19.84
CA ARG A 225 11.02 -3.69 18.91
C ARG A 225 11.30 -3.03 17.57
N THR A 226 10.37 -2.21 17.08
CA THR A 226 10.54 -1.39 15.88
C THR A 226 11.72 -0.46 16.02
N LEU A 227 11.83 0.27 17.14
CA LEU A 227 12.96 1.18 17.37
C LEU A 227 14.29 0.43 17.39
N GLN A 228 14.33 -0.78 17.94
CA GLN A 228 15.50 -1.65 17.89
C GLN A 228 15.83 -2.03 16.43
N ALA A 229 14.86 -2.58 15.68
CA ALA A 229 15.05 -2.98 14.29
C ALA A 229 15.50 -1.81 13.39
N MET A 230 14.97 -0.60 13.61
CA MET A 230 15.38 0.61 12.89
C MET A 230 16.84 1.00 13.17
N ARG A 231 17.28 0.92 14.43
CA ARG A 231 18.66 1.24 14.82
C ARG A 231 19.64 0.20 14.26
N GLU A 232 19.30 -1.07 14.38
CA GLU A 232 20.11 -2.19 13.87
C GLU A 232 20.21 -2.14 12.34
N GLY A 233 19.08 -1.96 11.64
CA GLY A 233 19.04 -1.83 10.18
C GLY A 233 19.84 -0.62 9.68
N SER A 234 19.77 0.52 10.37
CA SER A 234 20.56 1.71 10.03
C SER A 234 22.07 1.46 10.18
N ALA A 235 22.48 0.72 11.22
CA ALA A 235 23.88 0.35 11.43
C ALA A 235 24.37 -0.64 10.37
N ALA A 236 23.56 -1.64 10.01
CA ALA A 236 23.89 -2.65 9.00
C ALA A 236 24.05 -2.07 7.59
N HIS A 237 23.21 -1.08 7.23
CA HIS A 237 23.23 -0.46 5.90
C HIS A 237 24.16 0.75 5.80
N GLY A 238 24.98 1.03 6.83
CA GLY A 238 25.91 2.16 6.85
C GLY A 238 25.23 3.53 6.72
N VAL A 239 23.93 3.61 6.98
CA VAL A 239 23.16 4.86 6.96
C VAL A 239 23.54 5.63 8.20
N ASN A 240 24.55 6.48 8.07
CA ASN A 240 25.08 7.31 9.14
C ASN A 240 23.95 8.18 9.71
N THR A 241 23.55 7.92 10.95
CA THR A 241 22.57 8.72 11.71
C THR A 241 23.16 10.05 12.22
N SER A 242 24.29 10.49 11.67
CA SER A 242 24.92 11.77 11.95
C SER A 242 24.10 12.90 11.33
N GLY A 243 23.03 13.30 12.04
CA GLY A 243 22.44 14.60 11.88
C GLY A 243 23.51 15.67 12.09
N SER A 244 23.84 16.37 11.03
CA SER A 244 24.67 17.57 11.04
C SER A 244 24.06 18.63 11.96
N ALA A 245 24.67 18.80 13.12
CA ALA A 245 24.71 20.07 13.81
C ALA A 245 26.09 20.69 13.53
N PRO A 246 26.15 21.99 13.21
CA PRO A 246 27.24 22.82 13.67
C PRO A 246 26.67 23.82 14.67
N THR A 247 27.02 23.57 15.93
CA THR A 247 27.24 24.61 16.93
C THR A 247 28.17 25.68 16.38
N ASN A 248 27.73 26.93 16.39
CA ASN A 248 28.64 28.09 16.37
C ASN A 248 28.47 28.83 17.70
N PRO A 249 29.49 28.88 18.56
CA PRO A 249 29.54 29.83 19.66
C PRO A 249 30.23 31.13 19.20
N ALA A 250 29.83 32.23 19.84
CA ALA A 250 30.47 33.55 19.85
C ALA A 250 30.22 34.50 18.65
N ALA A 251 29.36 35.50 18.86
CA ALA A 251 29.75 36.90 18.79
C ALA A 251 28.67 37.79 19.45
N SER A 252 29.05 38.39 20.57
CA SER A 252 28.31 39.40 21.32
C SER A 252 28.52 40.81 20.75
N ALA A 253 27.45 41.63 20.88
CA ALA A 253 27.44 43.08 21.13
C ALA A 253 27.57 44.09 19.97
N ALA A 254 26.49 44.89 19.77
CA ALA A 254 26.42 46.36 19.57
C ALA A 254 24.96 46.73 19.21
N GLN A 255 24.08 47.22 20.09
CA GLN A 255 23.85 48.57 20.63
C GLN A 255 23.47 49.70 19.63
N SER A 256 22.35 50.39 19.95
CA SER A 256 21.84 51.72 19.47
C SER A 256 21.22 51.76 18.06
N SER A 257 20.13 52.47 17.71
CA SER A 257 19.29 53.53 18.32
C SER A 257 17.99 53.76 17.49
N ASN A 258 16.83 53.81 18.17
CA ASN A 258 15.59 54.64 18.03
C ASN A 258 15.32 55.58 16.80
N PRO A 259 14.10 56.18 16.61
CA PRO A 259 12.75 55.63 16.36
C PRO A 259 11.98 56.35 15.18
N ALA A 260 10.89 55.78 14.67
CA ALA A 260 9.76 56.47 14.00
C ALA A 260 8.68 55.40 13.71
N GLY A 261 7.39 55.52 14.08
CA GLY A 261 6.50 56.67 13.99
C GLY A 261 5.59 56.45 12.77
N GLY A 262 4.41 55.83 12.95
CA GLY A 262 3.46 55.64 11.85
C GLY A 262 2.32 54.68 12.18
N ALA A 263 1.30 55.18 12.86
CA ALA A 263 0.00 54.53 12.98
C ALA A 263 -0.81 54.73 11.70
N THR A 264 -1.44 53.68 11.18
CA THR A 264 -2.75 53.76 10.50
C THR A 264 -3.49 52.42 10.62
N SER A 265 -4.73 52.52 11.12
CA SER A 265 -5.72 51.46 11.34
C SER A 265 -6.28 50.84 10.04
N PRO A 266 -6.98 49.69 10.12
CA PRO A 266 -7.58 48.98 8.98
C PRO A 266 -9.02 49.46 8.67
N PRO A 267 -9.55 49.16 7.48
CA PRO A 267 -10.83 48.41 7.40
C PRO A 267 -10.88 47.48 6.16
N GLY A 268 -11.80 46.53 6.00
CA GLY A 268 -13.01 46.18 6.75
C GLY A 268 -13.87 45.23 5.90
N TYR A 269 -14.84 44.60 6.60
CA TYR A 269 -15.95 43.75 6.16
C TYR A 269 -15.65 42.43 5.42
#